data_AF-A0A2U8QSJ5-F1
#
_entry.id   AF-A0A2U8QSJ5-F1
#
_cell.length_a   1.000
_cell.length_b   1.000
_cell.length_c   1.000
_cell.angle_alpha   90.00
_cell.angle_beta   90.00
_cell.angle_gamma   90.00
#
_symmetry.space_group_name_H-M   'P 1'
#
loop_
_entity.id
_entity.type
_entity.pdbx_description
1 polymer ?
#
loop_
_entity_poly.entity_id
_entity_poly.type
_entity_poly.pdbx_seq_one_letter_code
_entity_poly.pdbx_strand_id
1 'polypeptide(L)'
;MIKKSFTAIVLLLTLFGWAQEKYQYVIVPAKFEFLKEANQYGLNTLTKSFFETEGFTVFYDTDELPIDIANNRCKVLYAEAVEQNKLFTTNVLFEIKDCQGKVLYESFRGSSREKSYEVAYKEAFRAALSSMKGQLNLTNNFIINVAAENKPLVVEAKPDKKEVQKQVDPNQLFALPIENGYRLVDSVPNVIYTIQQTSVENVFIAQKGEINGVFQKKINGWYFDYYQNGNLVSERISVKF
;
A
#
# COMPACT_ATOMS: atom_id res chain seq x y z
N MET A 1 26.73 5.82 50.67
CA MET A 1 26.69 6.52 49.37
C MET A 1 25.85 5.82 48.30
N ILE A 2 25.69 4.49 48.34
CA ILE A 2 24.94 3.68 47.35
C ILE A 2 23.45 4.04 47.17
N LYS A 3 22.74 4.46 48.22
CA LYS A 3 21.29 4.80 48.11
C LYS A 3 20.99 6.06 47.30
N LYS A 4 21.90 7.05 47.28
CA LYS A 4 21.74 8.29 46.49
C LYS A 4 22.05 8.08 45.01
N SER A 5 22.95 7.15 44.68
CA SER A 5 23.23 6.76 43.30
C SER A 5 22.10 5.91 42.70
N PHE A 6 21.40 5.10 43.51
CA PHE A 6 20.29 4.28 43.02
C PHE A 6 19.06 5.13 42.64
N THR A 7 18.76 6.18 43.40
CA THR A 7 17.67 7.13 43.06
C THR A 7 17.96 7.94 41.80
N ALA A 8 19.23 8.26 41.51
CA ALA A 8 19.61 8.96 40.29
C ALA A 8 19.44 8.08 39.02
N ILE A 9 19.61 6.76 39.14
CA ILE A 9 19.48 5.82 38.01
C ILE A 9 18.00 5.58 37.65
N VAL A 10 17.10 5.54 38.64
CA VAL A 10 15.65 5.40 38.39
C VAL A 10 15.06 6.67 37.74
N LEU A 11 15.63 7.85 38.03
CA LEU A 11 15.20 9.11 37.42
C LEU A 11 15.65 9.26 35.94
N LEU A 12 16.70 8.54 35.52
CA LEU A 12 17.22 8.61 34.15
C LEU A 12 16.44 7.71 33.17
N LEU A 13 15.72 6.71 33.68
CA LEU A 13 14.98 5.72 32.88
C LEU A 13 13.61 6.20 32.37
N THR A 14 13.12 7.35 32.83
CA THR A 14 11.81 7.90 32.43
C THR A 14 11.87 8.84 31.22
N LEU A 15 13.05 9.07 30.62
CA LEU A 15 13.22 10.02 29.50
C LEU A 15 13.16 9.40 28.10
N PHE A 16 12.88 8.10 27.94
CA PHE A 16 12.60 7.53 26.62
C PHE A 16 11.15 7.79 26.22
N GLY A 17 10.85 9.05 25.90
CA GLY A 17 9.60 9.45 25.25
C GLY A 17 9.57 8.92 23.82
N TRP A 18 8.55 8.13 23.49
CA TRP A 18 8.34 7.57 22.17
C TRP A 18 7.87 8.70 21.24
N ALA A 19 8.76 9.21 20.39
CA ALA A 19 8.39 10.12 19.32
C ALA A 19 7.72 9.32 18.19
N GLN A 20 6.44 8.98 18.34
CA GLN A 20 5.63 8.40 17.25
C GLN A 20 5.01 9.55 16.44
N GLU A 21 5.49 9.75 15.22
CA GLU A 21 4.88 10.72 14.31
C GLU A 21 3.48 10.23 13.93
N LYS A 22 2.47 11.11 13.97
CA LYS A 22 1.11 10.78 13.51
C LYS A 22 0.97 11.09 12.03
N TYR A 23 0.12 10.34 11.32
CA TYR A 23 -0.24 10.70 9.96
C TYR A 23 -1.03 12.00 9.96
N GLN A 24 -0.63 12.94 9.10
CA GLN A 24 -1.27 14.26 8.95
C GLN A 24 -2.02 14.39 7.62
N TYR A 25 -1.68 13.55 6.64
CA TYR A 25 -2.15 13.67 5.27
C TYR A 25 -2.91 12.42 4.83
N VAL A 26 -3.96 12.62 4.05
CA VAL A 26 -4.73 11.56 3.40
C VAL A 26 -4.85 11.87 1.91
N ILE A 27 -4.62 10.88 1.06
CA ILE A 27 -4.95 10.93 -0.36
C ILE A 27 -6.23 10.14 -0.58
N VAL A 28 -7.19 10.79 -1.23
CA VAL A 28 -8.43 10.20 -1.72
C VAL A 28 -8.33 10.14 -3.24
N PRO A 29 -8.66 9.02 -3.90
CA PRO A 29 -8.63 8.99 -5.36
C PRO A 29 -9.65 10.01 -5.92
N ALA A 30 -9.35 10.67 -7.04
CA ALA A 30 -10.32 11.55 -7.73
C ALA A 30 -11.46 10.75 -8.38
N LYS A 31 -11.21 9.45 -8.64
CA LYS A 31 -12.16 8.48 -9.15
C LYS A 31 -11.95 7.14 -8.47
N PHE A 32 -12.97 6.60 -7.82
CA PHE A 32 -12.91 5.23 -7.29
C PHE A 32 -12.92 4.21 -8.43
N GLU A 33 -12.21 3.10 -8.27
CA GLU A 33 -11.97 2.10 -9.34
C GLU A 33 -13.28 1.55 -9.94
N PHE A 34 -14.31 1.35 -9.10
CA PHE A 34 -15.62 0.84 -9.51
C PHE A 34 -16.55 1.88 -10.14
N LEU A 35 -16.16 3.16 -10.16
CA LEU A 35 -16.94 4.25 -10.76
C LEU A 35 -16.44 4.58 -12.17
N LYS A 36 -17.36 5.06 -13.01
CA LYS A 36 -17.05 5.38 -14.41
C LYS A 36 -16.46 6.78 -14.54
N GLU A 37 -16.94 7.71 -13.75
CA GLU A 37 -16.57 9.13 -13.81
C GLU A 37 -15.92 9.60 -12.51
N ALA A 38 -15.04 10.59 -12.62
CA ALA A 38 -14.45 11.25 -11.46
C ALA A 38 -15.53 11.92 -10.63
N ASN A 39 -15.47 11.74 -9.31
CA ASN A 39 -16.46 12.25 -8.37
C ASN A 39 -17.92 11.89 -8.71
N GLN A 40 -18.16 10.76 -9.38
CA GLN A 40 -19.51 10.29 -9.69
C GLN A 40 -20.35 10.19 -8.40
N TYR A 41 -21.57 10.71 -8.44
CA TYR A 41 -22.47 10.84 -7.28
C TYR A 41 -21.93 11.70 -6.12
N GLY A 42 -20.83 12.45 -6.30
CA GLY A 42 -20.21 13.27 -5.25
C GLY A 42 -19.50 12.46 -4.16
N LEU A 43 -19.14 11.20 -4.43
CA LEU A 43 -18.60 10.28 -3.42
C LEU A 43 -17.16 10.62 -3.02
N ASN A 44 -16.34 11.10 -3.95
CA ASN A 44 -14.96 11.49 -3.70
C ASN A 44 -14.93 12.76 -2.83
N THR A 45 -15.78 13.74 -3.14
CA THR A 45 -15.98 14.92 -2.29
C THR A 45 -16.49 14.55 -0.90
N LEU A 46 -17.48 13.65 -0.81
CA LEU A 46 -17.98 13.16 0.48
C LEU A 46 -16.87 12.54 1.34
N THR A 47 -16.03 11.73 0.71
CA THR A 47 -14.89 11.07 1.37
C THR A 47 -13.86 12.10 1.82
N LYS A 48 -13.50 13.05 0.95
CA LYS A 48 -12.59 14.15 1.27
C LYS A 48 -13.06 14.95 2.48
N SER A 49 -14.32 15.40 2.46
CA SER A 49 -14.91 16.16 3.57
C SER A 49 -14.95 15.39 4.89
N PHE A 50 -15.13 14.07 4.84
CA PHE A 50 -15.05 13.23 6.04
C PHE A 50 -13.66 13.29 6.68
N PHE A 51 -12.58 13.02 5.93
CA PHE A 51 -11.23 13.03 6.48
C PHE A 51 -10.77 14.44 6.91
N GLU A 52 -11.20 15.48 6.21
CA GLU A 52 -10.99 16.87 6.64
C GLU A 52 -11.65 17.13 8.00
N THR A 53 -12.87 16.62 8.22
CA THR A 53 -13.59 16.74 9.49
C THR A 53 -12.91 15.94 10.61
N GLU A 54 -12.25 14.83 10.28
CA GLU A 54 -11.44 14.04 11.21
C GLU A 54 -10.07 14.68 11.52
N GLY A 55 -9.75 15.82 10.88
CA GLY A 55 -8.55 16.61 11.16
C GLY A 55 -7.35 16.32 10.26
N PHE A 56 -7.54 15.62 9.14
CA PHE A 56 -6.49 15.39 8.15
C PHE A 56 -6.44 16.50 7.09
N THR A 57 -5.25 16.74 6.54
CA THR A 57 -5.13 17.50 5.29
C THR A 57 -5.28 16.55 4.10
N VAL A 58 -6.29 16.78 3.27
CA VAL A 58 -6.70 15.81 2.25
C VAL A 58 -6.45 16.31 0.84
N PHE A 59 -5.76 15.49 0.05
CA PHE A 59 -5.49 15.74 -1.37
C PHE A 59 -6.17 14.68 -2.24
N TYR A 60 -6.48 15.04 -3.47
CA TYR A 60 -6.77 14.04 -4.48
C TYR A 60 -5.47 13.45 -5.05
N ASP A 61 -5.54 12.23 -5.57
CA ASP A 61 -4.42 11.58 -6.27
C ASP A 61 -3.96 12.33 -7.54
N THR A 62 -4.81 13.20 -8.08
CA THR A 62 -4.51 14.08 -9.22
C THR A 62 -3.98 15.46 -8.82
N ASP A 63 -4.00 15.81 -7.53
CA ASP A 63 -3.56 17.13 -7.08
C ASP A 63 -2.04 17.24 -7.07
N GLU A 64 -1.51 18.45 -7.29
CA GLU A 64 -0.09 18.72 -7.12
C GLU A 64 0.28 18.67 -5.63
N LEU A 65 1.01 17.62 -5.23
CA LEU A 65 1.41 17.43 -3.84
C LEU A 65 2.60 18.32 -3.48
N PRO A 66 2.59 18.96 -2.29
CA PRO A 66 3.73 19.73 -1.84
C PRO A 66 4.98 18.85 -1.65
N ILE A 67 6.15 19.49 -1.77
CA ILE A 67 7.48 18.83 -1.91
C ILE A 67 7.82 17.92 -0.71
N ASP A 68 7.31 18.25 0.47
CA ASP A 68 7.43 17.49 1.71
C ASP A 68 6.76 16.11 1.63
N ILE A 69 5.58 16.05 1.00
CA ILE A 69 4.83 14.82 0.77
C ILE A 69 5.42 14.03 -0.42
N ALA A 70 5.77 14.73 -1.50
CA ALA A 70 6.32 14.11 -2.70
C ALA A 70 7.61 13.32 -2.42
N ASN A 71 8.46 13.85 -1.53
CA ASN A 71 9.71 13.22 -1.11
C ASN A 71 9.52 12.16 0.00
N ASN A 72 8.42 12.21 0.75
CA ASN A 72 8.13 11.25 1.82
C ASN A 72 6.67 10.77 1.78
N ARG A 73 6.41 9.89 0.81
CA ARG A 73 5.09 9.28 0.58
C ARG A 73 4.55 8.51 1.79
N CYS A 74 5.43 8.06 2.69
CA CYS A 74 5.05 7.33 3.89
C CYS A 74 4.55 8.20 5.03
N LYS A 75 4.46 9.52 4.85
CA LYS A 75 3.71 10.42 5.75
C LYS A 75 2.23 10.54 5.40
N VAL A 76 1.80 9.86 4.34
CA VAL A 76 0.43 9.94 3.80
C VAL A 76 -0.28 8.61 3.94
N LEU A 77 -1.58 8.69 4.21
CA LEU A 77 -2.51 7.57 4.15
C LEU A 77 -3.28 7.60 2.84
N TYR A 78 -3.63 6.44 2.32
CA TYR A 78 -4.45 6.30 1.12
C TYR A 78 -5.82 5.78 1.54
N ALA A 79 -6.88 6.53 1.27
CA ALA A 79 -8.24 6.16 1.60
C ALA A 79 -8.96 5.65 0.36
N GLU A 80 -9.11 4.34 0.26
CA GLU A 80 -9.76 3.67 -0.87
C GLU A 80 -11.14 3.14 -0.47
N ALA A 81 -12.08 3.21 -1.41
CA ALA A 81 -13.38 2.56 -1.28
C ALA A 81 -13.40 1.29 -2.13
N VAL A 82 -13.81 0.17 -1.53
CA VAL A 82 -13.94 -1.13 -2.16
C VAL A 82 -15.41 -1.50 -2.25
N GLU A 83 -15.86 -1.83 -3.46
CA GLU A 83 -17.22 -2.31 -3.69
C GLU A 83 -17.35 -3.80 -3.36
N GLN A 84 -18.37 -4.17 -2.59
CA GLN A 84 -18.71 -5.55 -2.23
C GLN A 84 -20.18 -5.86 -2.50
N ASN A 85 -20.69 -5.37 -3.64
CA ASN A 85 -22.10 -5.48 -3.98
C ASN A 85 -22.59 -6.94 -3.99
N LYS A 86 -23.84 -7.11 -3.55
CA LYS A 86 -24.58 -8.37 -3.63
C LYS A 86 -25.82 -8.14 -4.48
N LEU A 87 -26.54 -9.22 -4.79
CA LEU A 87 -27.79 -9.13 -5.53
C LEU A 87 -28.75 -8.15 -4.83
N PHE A 88 -29.15 -7.10 -5.55
CA PHE A 88 -30.03 -6.01 -5.06
C PHE A 88 -29.52 -5.27 -3.81
N THR A 89 -28.22 -5.27 -3.52
CA THR A 89 -27.67 -4.52 -2.38
C THR A 89 -26.32 -3.94 -2.72
N THR A 90 -26.22 -2.62 -2.60
CA THR A 90 -24.96 -1.90 -2.72
C THR A 90 -24.21 -1.99 -1.40
N ASN A 91 -22.98 -2.50 -1.41
CA ASN A 91 -22.13 -2.54 -0.22
C ASN A 91 -20.78 -1.88 -0.53
N VAL A 92 -20.31 -1.06 0.40
CA VAL A 92 -19.03 -0.37 0.31
C VAL A 92 -18.26 -0.54 1.61
N LEU A 93 -16.95 -0.70 1.48
CA LEU A 93 -15.98 -0.81 2.55
C LEU A 93 -14.87 0.21 2.31
N PHE A 94 -14.37 0.88 3.35
CA PHE A 94 -13.19 1.73 3.23
C PHE A 94 -11.95 1.04 3.76
N GLU A 95 -10.88 1.09 2.99
CA GLU A 95 -9.55 0.62 3.38
C GLU A 95 -8.61 1.83 3.47
N ILE A 96 -8.00 2.00 4.65
CA ILE A 96 -6.97 3.01 4.87
C ILE A 96 -5.62 2.32 4.78
N LYS A 97 -4.83 2.71 3.79
CA LYS A 97 -3.55 2.09 3.47
C LYS A 97 -2.39 3.01 3.78
N ASP A 98 -1.24 2.43 4.08
CA ASP A 98 0.04 3.16 4.08
C ASP A 98 0.60 3.31 2.65
N CYS A 99 1.76 3.95 2.54
CA CYS A 99 2.52 4.09 1.29
C CYS A 99 2.92 2.76 0.64
N GLN A 100 2.87 1.64 1.37
CA GLN A 100 3.19 0.31 0.87
C GLN A 100 1.93 -0.49 0.48
N GLY A 101 0.76 0.16 0.50
CA GLY A 101 -0.52 -0.48 0.20
C GLY A 101 -0.98 -1.45 1.30
N LYS A 102 -0.37 -1.43 2.49
CA LYS A 102 -0.83 -2.23 3.62
C LYS A 102 -2.04 -1.57 4.25
N VAL A 103 -3.14 -2.30 4.35
CA VAL A 103 -4.34 -1.87 5.07
C VAL A 103 -4.00 -1.73 6.56
N LEU A 104 -3.99 -0.49 7.04
CA LEU A 104 -3.81 -0.13 8.45
C LEU A 104 -5.14 -0.16 9.19
N TYR A 105 -6.22 0.17 8.48
CA TYR A 105 -7.56 0.24 9.05
C TYR A 105 -8.61 -0.08 7.99
N GLU A 106 -9.68 -0.73 8.41
CA GLU A 106 -10.82 -1.07 7.57
C GLU A 106 -12.11 -0.62 8.26
N SER A 107 -13.01 0.05 7.52
CA SER A 107 -14.30 0.47 8.05
C SER A 107 -15.23 -0.72 8.30
N PHE A 108 -16.35 -0.49 8.97
CA PHE A 108 -17.47 -1.41 8.80
C PHE A 108 -18.07 -1.27 7.41
N ARG A 109 -18.64 -2.36 6.91
CA ARG A 109 -19.36 -2.38 5.65
C ARG A 109 -20.59 -1.48 5.75
N GLY A 110 -20.64 -0.45 4.92
CA GLY A 110 -21.85 0.31 4.66
C GLY A 110 -22.69 -0.39 3.59
N SER A 111 -24.01 -0.38 3.74
CA SER A 111 -24.92 -1.06 2.82
C SER A 111 -26.17 -0.24 2.54
N SER A 112 -26.68 -0.31 1.32
CA SER A 112 -28.01 0.19 0.95
C SER A 112 -28.73 -0.78 0.02
N ARG A 113 -30.06 -0.80 0.13
CA ARG A 113 -30.97 -1.58 -0.72
C ARG A 113 -31.76 -0.70 -1.68
N GLU A 114 -31.44 0.59 -1.72
CA GLU A 114 -32.08 1.51 -2.64
C GLU A 114 -31.81 1.12 -4.09
N LYS A 115 -32.84 1.29 -4.93
CA LYS A 115 -32.74 0.92 -6.35
C LYS A 115 -31.97 1.97 -7.16
N SER A 116 -32.00 3.22 -6.72
CA SER A 116 -31.23 4.29 -7.34
C SER A 116 -29.77 4.18 -6.91
N TYR A 117 -28.87 3.94 -7.87
CA TYR A 117 -27.43 3.81 -7.60
C TYR A 117 -26.87 5.01 -6.85
N GLU A 118 -27.20 6.24 -7.26
CA GLU A 118 -26.72 7.45 -6.59
C GLU A 118 -27.07 7.46 -5.10
N VAL A 119 -28.33 7.15 -4.77
CA VAL A 119 -28.82 7.13 -3.38
C VAL A 119 -28.15 5.98 -2.63
N ALA A 120 -28.12 4.79 -3.24
CA ALA A 120 -27.57 3.60 -2.62
C ALA A 120 -26.08 3.75 -2.27
N TYR A 121 -25.26 4.28 -3.18
CA TYR A 121 -23.86 4.54 -2.89
C TYR A 121 -23.69 5.65 -1.85
N LYS A 122 -24.43 6.76 -1.93
CA LYS A 122 -24.34 7.84 -0.93
C LYS A 122 -24.67 7.33 0.48
N GLU A 123 -25.69 6.48 0.62
CA GLU A 123 -26.03 5.86 1.90
C GLU A 123 -24.96 4.88 2.39
N ALA A 124 -24.50 3.98 1.52
CA ALA A 124 -23.45 3.02 1.86
C ALA A 124 -22.15 3.72 2.27
N PHE A 125 -21.73 4.76 1.53
CA PHE A 125 -20.55 5.56 1.86
C PHE A 125 -20.68 6.25 3.21
N ARG A 126 -21.80 6.94 3.47
CA ARG A 126 -22.01 7.61 4.77
C ARG A 126 -21.99 6.63 5.92
N ALA A 127 -22.62 5.47 5.78
CA ALA A 127 -22.60 4.43 6.80
C ALA A 127 -21.17 3.91 7.06
N ALA A 128 -20.41 3.62 6.00
CA ALA A 128 -19.05 3.14 6.11
C ALA A 128 -18.11 4.19 6.74
N LEU A 129 -18.12 5.43 6.23
CA LEU A 129 -17.32 6.53 6.77
C LEU A 129 -17.67 6.84 8.23
N SER A 130 -18.96 6.95 8.55
CA SER A 130 -19.39 7.25 9.93
C SER A 130 -18.94 6.17 10.92
N SER A 131 -18.77 4.93 10.48
CA SER A 131 -18.28 3.85 11.35
C SER A 131 -16.83 4.08 11.81
N MET A 132 -16.03 4.82 11.05
CA MET A 132 -14.62 5.10 11.36
C MET A 132 -14.42 6.36 12.21
N LYS A 133 -15.48 7.13 12.44
CA LYS A 133 -15.42 8.42 13.11
C LYS A 133 -14.76 8.30 14.49
N GLY A 134 -13.70 9.07 14.73
CA GLY A 134 -12.94 9.06 15.99
C GLY A 134 -12.02 7.86 16.18
N GLN A 135 -11.89 6.96 15.19
CA GLN A 135 -11.06 5.76 15.29
C GLN A 135 -9.72 5.89 14.53
N LEU A 136 -9.53 6.98 13.77
CA LEU A 136 -8.38 7.19 12.88
C LEU A 136 -7.13 7.76 13.59
N ASN A 137 -6.84 7.33 14.81
CA ASN A 137 -5.62 7.72 15.54
C ASN A 137 -4.41 6.87 15.09
N LEU A 138 -4.08 6.93 13.81
CA LEU A 138 -3.01 6.12 13.21
C LEU A 138 -1.65 6.78 13.45
N THR A 139 -0.72 6.02 14.04
CA THR A 139 0.67 6.43 14.21
C THR A 139 1.54 5.83 13.12
N ASN A 140 2.45 6.67 12.61
CA ASN A 140 3.47 6.30 11.67
C ASN A 140 4.67 5.71 12.43
N ASN A 141 4.82 4.39 12.38
CA ASN A 141 5.97 3.69 12.95
C ASN A 141 7.07 3.45 11.89
N PHE A 142 7.05 4.16 10.75
CA PHE A 142 8.18 4.11 9.81
C PHE A 142 9.40 4.73 10.47
N ILE A 143 10.31 3.87 10.93
CA ILE A 143 11.68 4.26 11.23
C ILE A 143 12.35 4.52 9.88
N ILE A 144 12.27 5.78 9.44
CA ILE A 144 13.08 6.27 8.34
C ILE A 144 14.51 6.36 8.88
N ASN A 145 15.33 5.34 8.63
CA ASN A 145 16.79 5.49 8.67
C ASN A 145 17.20 6.36 7.47
N VAL A 146 16.88 7.65 7.54
CA VAL A 146 17.54 8.68 6.72
C VAL A 146 18.39 9.48 7.69
N ALA A 147 19.41 8.80 8.20
CA ALA A 147 20.64 9.49 8.54
C ALA A 147 21.38 9.65 7.21
N ALA A 148 21.51 10.90 6.78
CA ALA A 148 22.41 11.27 5.72
C ALA A 148 23.82 10.74 6.03
N GLU A 149 24.43 10.00 5.12
CA GLU A 149 25.86 10.16 4.83
C GLU A 149 26.28 9.51 3.51
N ASN A 150 27.04 10.28 2.75
CA ASN A 150 27.79 9.83 1.59
C ASN A 150 28.85 8.79 1.99
N LYS A 151 29.09 7.82 1.09
CA LYS A 151 30.32 7.00 0.92
C LYS A 151 30.45 5.71 1.78
N PRO A 152 31.25 4.70 1.34
CA PRO A 152 30.72 3.46 0.75
C PRO A 152 31.10 2.15 1.47
N LEU A 153 30.26 1.12 1.23
CA LEU A 153 30.46 -0.34 1.20
C LEU A 153 31.64 -0.96 2.00
N VAL A 154 31.32 -1.79 3.01
CA VAL A 154 31.94 -3.13 3.20
C VAL A 154 30.90 -4.10 3.75
N VAL A 155 30.82 -5.27 3.11
CA VAL A 155 30.00 -6.43 3.43
C VAL A 155 30.67 -7.26 4.51
N GLU A 156 29.92 -7.68 5.55
CA GLU A 156 30.12 -9.00 6.16
C GLU A 156 28.83 -9.46 6.88
N ALA A 157 28.28 -10.57 6.39
CA ALA A 157 27.19 -11.35 7.00
C ALA A 157 27.75 -12.12 8.22
N LYS A 158 27.01 -12.44 9.29
CA LYS A 158 25.88 -13.41 9.37
C LYS A 158 25.58 -13.64 10.90
N PRO A 159 24.67 -14.53 11.31
CA PRO A 159 23.26 -14.28 11.67
C PRO A 159 22.91 -14.57 13.15
N ASP A 160 21.73 -14.16 13.63
CA ASP A 160 20.87 -15.11 14.36
C ASP A 160 19.38 -14.74 14.38
N LYS A 161 18.58 -15.81 14.39
CA LYS A 161 17.13 -15.95 14.25
C LYS A 161 16.30 -15.31 15.37
N LYS A 162 15.04 -14.99 15.04
CA LYS A 162 13.85 -15.62 15.66
C LYS A 162 12.60 -15.48 14.77
N GLU A 163 11.94 -16.61 14.56
CA GLU A 163 10.74 -16.82 13.76
C GLU A 163 9.48 -16.27 14.43
N VAL A 164 8.55 -15.71 13.63
CA VAL A 164 7.10 -15.90 13.84
C VAL A 164 6.46 -16.13 12.47
N GLN A 165 5.77 -17.26 12.36
CA GLN A 165 5.20 -17.83 11.16
C GLN A 165 3.99 -17.01 10.67
N LYS A 166 4.10 -16.45 9.47
CA LYS A 166 2.96 -16.31 8.54
C LYS A 166 3.27 -17.24 7.38
N GLN A 167 2.33 -18.10 7.01
CA GLN A 167 2.45 -18.93 5.82
C GLN A 167 2.56 -18.02 4.58
N VAL A 168 3.80 -17.73 4.22
CA VAL A 168 4.18 -17.14 2.94
C VAL A 168 4.23 -18.32 1.99
N ASP A 169 3.45 -18.26 0.91
CA ASP A 169 3.61 -19.17 -0.20
C ASP A 169 5.08 -19.06 -0.66
N PRO A 170 5.88 -20.14 -0.57
CA PRO A 170 7.31 -20.09 -0.82
C PRO A 170 7.68 -19.64 -2.25
N ASN A 171 6.70 -19.54 -3.16
CA ASN A 171 6.87 -19.06 -4.53
C ASN A 171 6.40 -17.61 -4.78
N GLN A 172 6.09 -16.83 -3.74
CA GLN A 172 5.69 -15.43 -3.92
C GLN A 172 6.90 -14.51 -4.17
N LEU A 173 6.88 -13.80 -5.31
CA LEU A 173 7.89 -12.82 -5.70
C LEU A 173 7.46 -11.39 -5.35
N PHE A 174 8.44 -10.49 -5.25
CA PHE A 174 8.24 -9.08 -4.96
C PHE A 174 8.88 -8.23 -6.06
N ALA A 175 8.19 -7.18 -6.53
CA ALA A 175 8.72 -6.28 -7.55
C ALA A 175 9.50 -5.11 -6.92
N LEU A 176 10.73 -4.90 -7.38
CA LEU A 176 11.56 -3.75 -7.03
C LEU A 176 11.70 -2.85 -8.27
N PRO A 177 11.33 -1.55 -8.21
CA PRO A 177 11.37 -0.68 -9.37
C PRO A 177 12.81 -0.43 -9.86
N ILE A 178 12.96 -0.32 -11.18
CA ILE A 178 14.17 0.13 -11.89
C ILE A 178 13.78 1.18 -12.93
N GLU A 179 14.77 1.84 -13.55
CA GLU A 179 14.58 2.97 -14.47
C GLU A 179 13.45 2.79 -15.49
N ASN A 180 13.32 1.60 -16.09
CA ASN A 180 12.30 1.30 -17.10
C ASN A 180 11.51 0.02 -16.81
N GLY A 181 11.27 -0.33 -15.53
CA GLY A 181 10.52 -1.54 -15.18
C GLY A 181 10.74 -2.02 -13.75
N TYR A 182 10.86 -3.33 -13.56
CA TYR A 182 11.02 -3.94 -12.23
C TYR A 182 12.00 -5.13 -12.23
N ARG A 183 12.63 -5.39 -11.09
CA ARG A 183 13.25 -6.69 -10.77
C ARG A 183 12.30 -7.47 -9.88
N LEU A 184 11.96 -8.70 -10.25
CA LEU A 184 11.15 -9.57 -9.40
C LEU A 184 12.09 -10.45 -8.58
N VAL A 185 12.00 -10.35 -7.26
CA VAL A 185 12.88 -11.03 -6.31
C VAL A 185 12.14 -12.03 -5.43
N ASP A 186 12.84 -13.05 -4.94
CA ASP A 186 12.32 -13.99 -3.94
C ASP A 186 12.37 -13.41 -2.51
N SER A 187 12.09 -14.24 -1.50
CA SER A 187 12.14 -13.87 -0.09
C SER A 187 13.55 -13.61 0.46
N VAL A 188 14.60 -13.95 -0.29
CA VAL A 188 16.03 -13.76 0.03
C VAL A 188 16.68 -12.77 -0.96
N PRO A 189 15.94 -11.71 -1.33
CA PRO A 189 16.16 -10.80 -2.47
C PRO A 189 16.91 -11.29 -3.71
N ASN A 190 16.86 -12.58 -4.07
CA ASN A 190 17.51 -13.05 -5.30
C ASN A 190 16.67 -12.60 -6.50
N VAL A 191 17.31 -11.98 -7.49
CA VAL A 191 16.65 -11.53 -8.72
C VAL A 191 16.28 -12.75 -9.56
N ILE A 192 14.97 -13.01 -9.69
CA ILE A 192 14.43 -14.10 -10.49
C ILE A 192 14.07 -13.61 -11.90
N TYR A 193 13.47 -12.40 -11.99
CA TYR A 193 13.13 -11.77 -13.27
C TYR A 193 13.64 -10.33 -13.31
N THR A 194 14.00 -9.89 -14.51
CA THR A 194 14.04 -8.46 -14.85
C THR A 194 12.97 -8.21 -15.90
N ILE A 195 12.05 -7.29 -15.62
CA ILE A 195 10.95 -6.94 -16.52
C ILE A 195 11.05 -5.46 -16.89
N GLN A 196 10.84 -5.13 -18.16
CA GLN A 196 10.90 -3.79 -18.71
C GLN A 196 9.54 -3.40 -19.29
N GLN A 197 9.13 -2.16 -19.05
CA GLN A 197 7.85 -1.63 -19.52
C GLN A 197 7.79 -1.64 -21.06
N THR A 198 6.60 -1.92 -21.58
CA THR A 198 6.28 -1.69 -22.99
C THR A 198 5.31 -0.52 -23.11
N SER A 199 4.96 -0.14 -24.33
CA SER A 199 3.90 0.83 -24.58
C SER A 199 2.49 0.30 -24.26
N VAL A 200 2.34 -1.00 -23.95
CA VAL A 200 1.06 -1.63 -23.63
C VAL A 200 0.99 -1.84 -22.12
N GLU A 201 -0.09 -1.34 -21.51
CA GLU A 201 -0.30 -1.43 -20.07
C GLU A 201 -0.32 -2.89 -19.59
N ASN A 202 0.31 -3.17 -18.45
CA ASN A 202 0.41 -4.49 -17.83
C ASN A 202 1.09 -5.56 -18.71
N VAL A 203 1.84 -5.16 -19.73
CA VAL A 203 2.66 -6.02 -20.57
C VAL A 203 4.11 -5.55 -20.52
N PHE A 204 5.01 -6.46 -20.18
CA PHE A 204 6.42 -6.21 -19.99
C PHE A 204 7.26 -7.17 -20.84
N ILE A 205 8.39 -6.70 -21.33
CA ILE A 205 9.45 -7.57 -21.83
C ILE A 205 10.17 -8.14 -20.61
N ALA A 206 10.36 -9.45 -20.54
CA ALA A 206 10.86 -10.10 -19.35
C ALA A 206 12.02 -11.04 -19.64
N GLN A 207 12.99 -11.05 -18.72
CA GLN A 207 14.16 -11.91 -18.74
C GLN A 207 14.21 -12.71 -17.43
N LYS A 208 14.30 -14.03 -17.54
CA LYS A 208 14.49 -15.01 -16.45
C LYS A 208 15.76 -15.79 -16.73
N GLY A 209 16.89 -15.36 -16.18
CA GLY A 209 18.21 -15.91 -16.55
C GLY A 209 18.51 -15.65 -18.03
N GLU A 210 18.72 -16.72 -18.80
CA GLU A 210 18.96 -16.64 -20.25
C GLU A 210 17.67 -16.66 -21.09
N ILE A 211 16.51 -16.89 -20.47
CA ILE A 211 15.22 -16.99 -21.16
C ILE A 211 14.59 -15.60 -21.24
N ASN A 212 14.27 -15.18 -22.46
CA ASN A 212 13.52 -13.97 -22.74
C ASN A 212 12.07 -14.32 -23.09
N GLY A 213 11.14 -13.45 -22.70
CA GLY A 213 9.71 -13.64 -22.94
C GLY A 213 8.90 -12.39 -22.62
N VAL A 214 7.60 -12.58 -22.44
CA VAL A 214 6.64 -11.53 -22.13
C VAL A 214 6.04 -11.80 -20.76
N PHE A 215 6.10 -10.82 -19.88
CA PHE A 215 5.43 -10.87 -18.59
C PHE A 215 4.18 -10.01 -18.64
N GLN A 216 3.00 -10.60 -18.41
CA GLN A 216 1.74 -9.91 -18.61
C GLN A 216 0.66 -10.28 -17.62
N LYS A 217 -0.23 -9.33 -17.32
CA LYS A 217 -1.43 -9.56 -16.51
C LYS A 217 -2.54 -10.14 -17.40
N LYS A 218 -3.00 -11.34 -17.06
CA LYS A 218 -4.21 -11.96 -17.62
C LYS A 218 -5.31 -11.94 -16.56
N ILE A 219 -6.53 -12.37 -16.93
CA ILE A 219 -7.72 -12.38 -16.06
C ILE A 219 -7.44 -13.03 -14.69
N ASN A 220 -6.61 -14.09 -14.66
CA ASN A 220 -6.32 -14.87 -13.46
C ASN A 220 -4.94 -14.60 -12.85
N GLY A 221 -4.33 -13.44 -13.11
CA GLY A 221 -3.07 -13.00 -12.49
C GLY A 221 -1.95 -12.80 -13.49
N TRP A 222 -0.71 -12.82 -12.99
CA TRP A 222 0.48 -12.56 -13.80
C TRP A 222 1.03 -13.83 -14.44
N TYR A 223 1.48 -13.71 -15.68
CA TYR A 223 2.02 -14.82 -16.46
C TYR A 223 3.31 -14.44 -17.15
N PHE A 224 4.26 -15.37 -17.21
CA PHE A 224 5.46 -15.29 -18.03
C PHE A 224 5.32 -16.24 -19.21
N ASP A 225 5.19 -15.66 -20.39
CA ASP A 225 5.04 -16.37 -21.65
C ASP A 225 6.39 -16.37 -22.40
N TYR A 226 6.90 -17.54 -22.75
CA TYR A 226 8.17 -17.69 -23.47
C TYR A 226 8.14 -18.89 -24.39
N TYR A 227 9.06 -18.93 -25.36
CA TYR A 227 9.21 -20.08 -26.25
C TYR A 227 10.32 -21.00 -25.77
N GLN A 228 10.02 -22.30 -25.69
CA GLN A 228 11.00 -23.35 -25.41
C GLN A 228 10.82 -24.47 -26.42
N ASN A 229 11.90 -24.84 -27.12
CA ASN A 229 11.89 -25.86 -28.19
C ASN A 229 10.80 -25.62 -29.25
N GLY A 230 10.57 -24.36 -29.62
CA GLY A 230 9.57 -23.97 -30.63
C GLY A 230 8.11 -23.92 -30.12
N ASN A 231 7.85 -24.27 -28.86
CA ASN A 231 6.51 -24.26 -28.28
C ASN A 231 6.33 -23.10 -27.29
N LEU A 232 5.13 -22.50 -27.28
CA LEU A 232 4.77 -21.45 -26.32
C LEU A 232 4.48 -22.08 -24.94
N VAL A 233 5.20 -21.62 -23.92
CA VAL A 233 5.02 -21.96 -22.52
C VAL A 233 4.51 -20.73 -21.78
N SER A 234 3.49 -20.89 -20.92
CA SER A 234 2.86 -19.80 -20.14
C SER A 234 2.85 -20.17 -18.67
N GLU A 235 3.80 -19.65 -17.90
CA GLU A 235 3.93 -19.89 -16.45
C GLU A 235 3.15 -18.85 -15.65
N ARG A 236 2.29 -19.29 -14.72
CA ARG A 236 1.63 -18.37 -13.78
C ARG A 236 2.62 -17.96 -12.69
N ILE A 237 2.76 -16.66 -12.46
CA ILE A 237 3.70 -16.10 -11.49
C ILE A 237 2.93 -15.39 -10.38
N SER A 238 3.21 -15.77 -9.13
CA SER A 238 2.73 -15.06 -7.95
C SER A 238 3.69 -13.93 -7.66
N VAL A 239 3.29 -12.69 -7.99
CA VAL A 239 4.11 -11.51 -7.75
C VAL A 239 3.28 -10.42 -7.09
N LYS A 240 3.88 -9.76 -6.10
CA LYS A 240 3.36 -8.54 -5.49
C LYS A 240 4.17 -7.36 -6.01
N PHE A 241 3.49 -6.46 -6.72
CA PHE A 241 4.06 -5.20 -7.19
C PHE A 241 4.07 -4.14 -6.08
#